data_AF-A0A7Y3PVM8-F1
#
_entry.id   AF-A0A7Y3PVM8-F1
#
_cell.length_a   1.000
_cell.length_b   1.000
_cell.length_c   1.000
_cell.angle_alpha   90.00
_cell.angle_beta   90.00
_cell.angle_gamma   90.00
#
_symmetry.space_group_name_H-M   'P 1'
#
loop_
_entity.id
_entity.type
_entity.pdbx_description
1 polymer ?
#
loop_
_entity_poly.entity_id
_entity_poly.type
_entity_poly.pdbx_seq_one_letter_code
_entity_poly.pdbx_strand_id
1 'polypeptide(L)'
;MPGDSLRVAVIGDSAMWGQGLRSQDKFAVLAARRIAAASGRTLVVAISSARSGAKLVATDDRNRRRTVQLPSGTTRRVPSGDHYAFYDTFPAFFTTDAQALDFFAGRDESMADAIRPEVPSTFPTIEYQVARAGGRTAAAVDLVLIDGSVNDVGLRNVLDPEDGPSLDDIARAVRTFAFDRMKEVLGAARTTFPNAVMAVTGYYAPFSARTDLDRLYSLLKYMSDRPGWQKAFNDFINSPFSWLTPSVKLLDELLGLGVDPDDIARRAIRRAEFAHGQALYWLRRAVADLYESRDRGPGIFFVPSGFRPENSLFAGGTPFLHEGYRPPGDGSHVVRDALLGERVAAIPRGGQLTDLRQGRDLAGLLRFGPALPRDTREATVERLSRLRAGLDGPRSLRRQLALIVRQSGTKSASADTAVDLFDTEIARIETAVIASFLHPNEAGALRYVDRIVVRHARHQELRLRESLRGMGGPGVGTHEVRARRALLRYGLDAGAGLRAPLQHTVVDVLGVELEGDAEFGRPPFGPVPVPLSDVPLFLRVSAGHRYRLTGPFDGLSVADTYGDLRLGDISAIALEADDFFGVVRLRRFTLLVNGRRVFSSSKQSELGSMAFPYPVTAPA
;
A
#
# COMPACT_ATOMS: atom_id res chain seq x y z
N MET A 1 -17.70 29.25 20.71
CA MET A 1 -18.28 27.91 20.92
C MET A 1 -17.78 27.02 19.79
N PRO A 2 -17.30 25.79 20.05
CA PRO A 2 -17.16 24.79 18.98
C PRO A 2 -18.50 24.69 18.24
N GLY A 3 -18.48 24.60 16.90
CA GLY A 3 -19.72 24.48 16.15
C GLY A 3 -20.46 23.18 16.51
N ASP A 4 -21.79 23.19 16.45
CA ASP A 4 -22.67 22.07 16.82
C ASP A 4 -22.44 20.78 16.01
N SER A 5 -21.65 20.84 14.93
CA SER A 5 -21.37 19.70 14.06
C SER A 5 -19.88 19.46 13.87
N LEU A 6 -19.43 18.21 13.93
CA LEU A 6 -18.10 17.75 13.54
C LEU A 6 -18.07 17.51 12.03
N ARG A 7 -17.34 18.35 11.29
CA ARG A 7 -17.18 18.24 9.83
C ARG A 7 -15.93 17.44 9.50
N VAL A 8 -16.11 16.39 8.70
CA VAL A 8 -15.04 15.43 8.38
C VAL A 8 -14.76 15.38 6.89
N ALA A 9 -13.49 15.31 6.53
CA ALA A 9 -13.02 14.97 5.19
C ALA A 9 -12.38 13.57 5.19
N VAL A 10 -12.77 12.74 4.21
CA VAL A 10 -12.27 11.37 4.00
C VAL A 10 -11.56 11.32 2.65
N ILE A 11 -10.25 11.14 2.68
CA ILE A 11 -9.36 11.24 1.52
C ILE A 11 -8.43 10.02 1.51
N GLY A 12 -8.19 9.41 0.37
CA GLY A 12 -7.29 8.25 0.35
C GLY A 12 -7.60 7.26 -0.76
N ASP A 13 -7.22 6.02 -0.52
CA ASP A 13 -7.37 4.93 -1.48
C ASP A 13 -8.50 3.95 -1.12
N SER A 14 -8.35 2.69 -1.52
CA SER A 14 -9.31 1.61 -1.30
C SER A 14 -9.49 1.24 0.18
N ALA A 15 -8.44 1.37 1.00
CA ALA A 15 -8.53 1.14 2.42
C ALA A 15 -9.39 2.22 3.06
N MET A 16 -9.07 3.51 2.89
CA MET A 16 -9.91 4.62 3.38
C MET A 16 -11.33 4.61 2.81
N TRP A 17 -11.51 4.21 1.55
CA TRP A 17 -12.83 4.03 0.96
C TRP A 17 -13.65 2.95 1.70
N GLY A 18 -13.00 1.96 2.31
CA GLY A 18 -13.66 0.82 2.96
C GLY A 18 -14.25 -0.15 1.94
N GLN A 19 -13.42 -0.54 0.97
CA GLN A 19 -13.78 -1.47 -0.10
C GLN A 19 -14.50 -2.73 0.41
N GLY A 20 -15.67 -3.03 -0.17
CA GLY A 20 -16.51 -4.16 0.24
C GLY A 20 -17.49 -3.88 1.39
N LEU A 21 -17.35 -2.75 2.09
CA LEU A 21 -18.21 -2.36 3.21
C LEU A 21 -19.26 -1.34 2.80
N ARG A 22 -20.47 -1.48 3.35
CA ARG A 22 -21.53 -0.47 3.16
C ARG A 22 -21.11 0.87 3.76
N SER A 23 -21.64 1.96 3.22
CA SER A 23 -21.31 3.32 3.64
C SER A 23 -21.32 3.55 5.16
N GLN A 24 -22.29 2.96 5.88
CA GLN A 24 -22.39 3.10 7.33
C GLN A 24 -21.39 2.26 8.14
N ASP A 25 -20.77 1.26 7.51
CA ASP A 25 -19.87 0.27 8.14
C ASP A 25 -18.39 0.57 7.85
N LYS A 26 -18.11 1.57 6.99
CA LYS A 26 -16.76 2.06 6.70
C LYS A 26 -16.11 2.64 7.96
N PHE A 27 -14.86 2.25 8.22
CA PHE A 27 -14.17 2.68 9.45
C PHE A 27 -14.07 4.20 9.58
N ALA A 28 -13.91 4.93 8.46
CA ALA A 28 -13.84 6.38 8.47
C ALA A 28 -15.14 7.01 9.02
N VAL A 29 -16.29 6.50 8.56
CA VAL A 29 -17.63 6.97 8.99
C VAL A 29 -17.89 6.56 10.44
N LEU A 30 -17.58 5.32 10.81
CA LEU A 30 -17.77 4.81 12.17
C LEU A 30 -16.90 5.56 13.19
N ALA A 31 -15.62 5.81 12.87
CA ALA A 31 -14.71 6.56 13.73
C ALA A 31 -15.16 8.00 13.89
N ALA A 32 -15.51 8.67 12.79
CA ALA A 32 -16.04 10.02 12.81
C ALA A 32 -17.31 10.13 13.65
N ARG A 33 -18.22 9.14 13.54
CA ARG A 33 -19.44 9.07 14.35
C ARG A 33 -19.13 8.94 15.84
N ARG A 34 -18.19 8.07 16.22
CA ARG A 34 -17.78 7.91 17.63
C ARG A 34 -17.12 9.18 18.17
N ILE A 35 -16.29 9.86 17.38
CA ILE A 35 -15.66 11.14 17.77
C ILE A 35 -16.71 12.25 17.92
N ALA A 36 -17.67 12.34 16.99
CA ALA A 36 -18.76 13.31 17.06
C ALA A 36 -19.60 13.08 18.34
N ALA A 37 -19.99 11.84 18.60
CA ALA A 37 -20.72 11.47 19.82
C ALA A 37 -19.93 11.80 21.10
N ALA A 38 -18.65 11.45 21.17
CA ALA A 38 -17.80 11.74 22.33
C ALA A 38 -17.58 13.25 22.58
N SER A 39 -17.73 14.07 21.54
CA SER A 39 -17.62 15.54 21.64
C SER A 39 -18.97 16.25 21.76
N GLY A 40 -20.09 15.52 21.80
CA GLY A 40 -21.43 16.11 21.84
C GLY A 40 -21.82 16.86 20.56
N ARG A 41 -21.21 16.53 19.41
CA ARG A 41 -21.44 17.17 18.11
C ARG A 41 -22.19 16.24 17.16
N THR A 42 -22.93 16.82 16.21
CA THR A 42 -23.51 16.05 15.09
C THR A 42 -22.45 15.76 14.02
N LEU A 43 -22.41 14.53 13.49
CA LEU A 43 -21.50 14.19 12.40
C LEU A 43 -21.96 14.79 11.07
N VAL A 44 -21.06 15.46 10.35
CA VAL A 44 -21.22 15.85 8.94
C VAL A 44 -20.01 15.36 8.16
N VAL A 45 -20.19 14.38 7.26
CA VAL A 45 -19.14 14.00 6.30
C VAL A 45 -19.17 15.02 5.18
N ALA A 46 -18.38 16.09 5.32
CA ALA A 46 -18.39 17.24 4.42
C ALA A 46 -17.75 16.92 3.07
N ILE A 47 -16.72 16.08 3.07
CA ILE A 47 -15.97 15.65 1.88
C ILE A 47 -15.72 14.15 1.98
N SER A 48 -16.06 13.40 0.93
CA SER A 48 -15.74 11.98 0.78
C SER A 48 -15.17 11.77 -0.62
N SER A 49 -13.84 11.72 -0.71
CA SER A 49 -13.11 11.63 -1.98
C SER A 49 -12.24 10.39 -2.11
N ALA A 50 -12.09 9.60 -1.04
CA ALA A 50 -11.36 8.34 -1.08
C ALA A 50 -11.96 7.36 -2.09
N ARG A 51 -11.12 6.63 -2.81
CA ARG A 51 -11.58 5.64 -3.81
C ARG A 51 -10.57 4.54 -4.02
N SER A 52 -11.06 3.43 -4.51
CA SER A 52 -10.24 2.26 -4.74
C SER A 52 -9.19 2.45 -5.83
N GLY A 53 -7.97 1.96 -5.59
CA GLY A 53 -6.84 2.05 -6.53
C GLY A 53 -6.15 3.42 -6.64
N ALA A 54 -6.58 4.44 -5.88
CA ALA A 54 -5.99 5.77 -5.96
C ALA A 54 -4.50 5.76 -5.59
N LYS A 55 -3.66 6.38 -6.41
CA LYS A 55 -2.25 6.65 -6.10
C LYS A 55 -2.10 7.98 -5.35
N LEU A 56 -0.97 8.19 -4.68
CA LEU A 56 -0.64 9.53 -4.16
C LEU A 56 -0.55 10.54 -5.30
N VAL A 57 0.19 10.18 -6.34
CA VAL A 57 0.43 10.99 -7.52
C VAL A 57 0.42 10.14 -8.78
N ALA A 58 0.05 10.76 -9.90
CA ALA A 58 0.15 10.11 -11.20
C ALA A 58 1.61 10.00 -11.60
N THR A 59 1.99 8.86 -12.19
CA THR A 59 3.32 8.65 -12.72
C THR A 59 3.29 8.62 -14.24
N ASP A 60 3.71 9.73 -14.85
CA ASP A 60 3.87 9.86 -16.29
C ASP A 60 5.34 9.92 -16.71
N ASP A 61 5.69 9.17 -17.76
CA ASP A 61 6.97 9.26 -18.43
C ASP A 61 6.90 10.33 -19.53
N ARG A 62 7.45 11.50 -19.22
CA ARG A 62 7.54 12.65 -20.14
C ARG A 62 8.48 12.41 -21.32
N ASN A 63 9.45 11.50 -21.17
CA ASN A 63 10.41 11.15 -22.22
C ASN A 63 9.77 10.20 -23.25
N ARG A 64 8.88 9.31 -22.78
CA ARG A 64 8.14 8.39 -23.64
C ARG A 64 6.75 8.93 -23.97
N ARG A 65 6.60 9.51 -25.17
CA ARG A 65 5.30 10.05 -25.62
C ARG A 65 4.53 9.08 -26.51
N ARG A 66 3.21 8.98 -26.32
CA ARG A 66 2.28 8.21 -27.15
C ARG A 66 1.42 9.13 -28.00
N THR A 67 1.07 8.65 -29.18
CA THR A 67 0.14 9.33 -30.08
C THR A 67 -1.28 8.86 -29.77
N VAL A 68 -2.13 9.79 -29.35
CA VAL A 68 -3.55 9.55 -29.05
C VAL A 68 -4.44 10.33 -30.01
N GLN A 69 -5.55 9.74 -30.39
CA GLN A 69 -6.65 10.48 -31.01
C GLN A 69 -7.47 11.10 -29.87
N LEU A 70 -7.89 12.36 -30.01
CA LEU A 70 -8.78 13.08 -29.09
C LEU A 70 -10.25 12.86 -29.49
N PRO A 71 -11.24 13.31 -28.68
CA PRO A 71 -12.66 13.20 -29.03
C PRO A 71 -13.03 13.82 -30.39
N SER A 72 -12.41 14.95 -30.78
CA SER A 72 -12.63 15.59 -32.09
C SER A 72 -12.12 14.78 -33.29
N GLY A 73 -11.35 13.71 -33.04
CA GLY A 73 -10.61 12.98 -34.07
C GLY A 73 -9.20 13.52 -34.32
N THR A 74 -8.86 14.68 -33.77
CA THR A 74 -7.50 15.25 -33.84
C THR A 74 -6.50 14.36 -33.12
N THR A 75 -5.26 14.31 -33.60
CA THR A 75 -4.21 13.50 -32.98
C THR A 75 -3.24 14.36 -32.18
N ARG A 76 -2.82 13.90 -30.99
CA ARG A 76 -1.83 14.57 -30.12
C ARG A 76 -0.79 13.60 -29.58
N ARG A 77 0.42 14.11 -29.31
CA ARG A 77 1.45 13.38 -28.57
C ARG A 77 1.38 13.75 -27.10
N VAL A 78 1.10 12.78 -26.25
CA VAL A 78 0.96 12.95 -24.80
C VAL A 78 2.02 12.09 -24.08
N PRO A 79 2.43 12.44 -22.85
CA PRO A 79 3.23 11.53 -22.02
C PRO A 79 2.56 10.15 -21.92
N SER A 80 3.38 9.10 -21.85
CA SER A 80 2.89 7.78 -21.44
C SER A 80 2.83 7.70 -19.92
N GLY A 81 2.14 6.71 -19.38
CA GLY A 81 1.94 6.55 -17.93
C GLY A 81 0.47 6.51 -17.58
N ASP A 82 0.17 6.88 -16.34
CA ASP A 82 -1.17 6.72 -15.75
C ASP A 82 -2.24 7.46 -16.54
N HIS A 83 -2.03 8.74 -16.89
CA HIS A 83 -3.05 9.50 -17.61
C HIS A 83 -3.33 8.93 -19.01
N TYR A 84 -2.29 8.48 -19.72
CA TYR A 84 -2.45 7.77 -20.98
C TYR A 84 -3.24 6.47 -20.81
N ALA A 85 -2.88 5.65 -19.82
CA ALA A 85 -3.52 4.37 -19.58
C ALA A 85 -5.01 4.53 -19.24
N PHE A 86 -5.35 5.51 -18.39
CA PHE A 86 -6.73 5.81 -18.05
C PHE A 86 -7.53 6.29 -19.27
N TYR A 87 -6.99 7.25 -20.03
CA TYR A 87 -7.66 7.76 -21.23
C TYR A 87 -7.88 6.67 -22.29
N ASP A 88 -6.88 5.80 -22.48
CA ASP A 88 -6.98 4.68 -23.42
C ASP A 88 -8.05 3.68 -23.00
N THR A 89 -8.15 3.41 -21.69
CA THR A 89 -9.09 2.44 -21.09
C THR A 89 -10.52 2.95 -21.03
N PHE A 90 -10.73 4.23 -20.74
CA PHE A 90 -12.05 4.84 -20.56
C PHE A 90 -12.28 6.03 -21.50
N PRO A 91 -12.20 5.82 -22.82
CA PRO A 91 -12.26 6.92 -23.77
C PRO A 91 -13.63 7.61 -23.81
N ALA A 92 -14.70 6.93 -23.38
CA ALA A 92 -16.06 7.45 -23.33
C ALA A 92 -16.26 8.53 -22.26
N PHE A 93 -15.39 8.64 -21.26
CA PHE A 93 -15.48 9.68 -20.23
C PHE A 93 -15.02 11.05 -20.71
N PHE A 94 -14.39 11.11 -21.89
CA PHE A 94 -13.86 12.33 -22.48
C PHE A 94 -14.71 12.75 -23.67
N THR A 95 -15.55 13.77 -23.49
CA THR A 95 -16.45 14.25 -24.55
C THR A 95 -15.83 15.37 -25.38
N THR A 96 -14.80 16.04 -24.86
CA THR A 96 -14.11 17.15 -25.54
C THR A 96 -12.59 17.00 -25.52
N ASP A 97 -11.93 17.62 -26.49
CA ASP A 97 -10.46 17.71 -26.55
C ASP A 97 -9.90 18.44 -25.32
N ALA A 98 -10.61 19.47 -24.83
CA ALA A 98 -10.19 20.25 -23.66
C ALA A 98 -10.08 19.37 -22.40
N GLN A 99 -11.12 18.58 -22.10
CA GLN A 99 -11.10 17.64 -20.96
C GLN A 99 -9.94 16.65 -21.07
N ALA A 100 -9.72 16.07 -22.25
CA ALA A 100 -8.61 15.13 -22.44
C ALA A 100 -7.25 15.80 -22.21
N LEU A 101 -7.07 17.02 -22.72
CA LEU A 101 -5.81 17.77 -22.56
C LEU A 101 -5.59 18.24 -21.12
N ASP A 102 -6.64 18.64 -20.40
CA ASP A 102 -6.57 19.00 -18.98
C ASP A 102 -6.22 17.80 -18.12
N PHE A 103 -6.81 16.64 -18.43
CA PHE A 103 -6.47 15.37 -17.79
C PHE A 103 -5.01 14.99 -18.03
N PHE A 104 -4.52 14.99 -19.28
CA PHE A 104 -3.09 14.70 -19.56
C PHE A 104 -2.12 15.70 -18.92
N ALA A 105 -2.59 16.89 -18.56
CA ALA A 105 -1.78 17.89 -17.86
C ALA A 105 -1.85 17.76 -16.34
N GLY A 106 -2.63 16.81 -15.79
CA GLY A 106 -2.88 16.66 -14.36
C GLY A 106 -3.65 17.84 -13.75
N ARG A 107 -4.35 18.64 -14.57
CA ARG A 107 -5.09 19.83 -14.11
C ARG A 107 -6.49 19.49 -13.63
N ASP A 108 -7.12 18.50 -14.25
CA ASP A 108 -8.46 18.04 -13.92
C ASP A 108 -8.56 16.53 -14.08
N GLU A 109 -8.68 15.83 -12.96
CA GLU A 109 -8.88 14.38 -12.89
C GLU A 109 -10.36 13.98 -12.64
N SER A 110 -11.30 14.93 -12.71
CA SER A 110 -12.72 14.70 -12.43
C SER A 110 -13.40 13.72 -13.39
N MET A 111 -12.83 13.48 -14.57
CA MET A 111 -13.36 12.48 -15.50
C MET A 111 -13.40 11.08 -14.88
N ALA A 112 -12.54 10.81 -13.89
CA ALA A 112 -12.54 9.54 -13.18
C ALA A 112 -13.61 9.43 -12.08
N ASP A 113 -14.33 10.52 -11.75
CA ASP A 113 -15.51 10.46 -10.87
C ASP A 113 -16.70 9.71 -11.54
N ALA A 114 -16.64 9.50 -12.86
CA ALA A 114 -17.58 8.64 -13.57
C ALA A 114 -17.44 7.15 -13.18
N ILE A 115 -16.29 6.75 -12.64
CA ILE A 115 -16.08 5.41 -12.10
C ILE A 115 -16.60 5.38 -10.67
N ARG A 116 -17.43 4.37 -10.34
CA ARG A 116 -17.84 4.15 -8.95
C ARG A 116 -16.59 4.01 -8.08
N PRO A 117 -16.50 4.67 -6.91
CA PRO A 117 -15.31 4.58 -6.05
C PRO A 117 -14.93 3.16 -5.60
N GLU A 118 -15.88 2.22 -5.64
CA GLU A 118 -15.71 0.79 -5.35
C GLU A 118 -15.11 0.00 -6.53
N VAL A 119 -15.06 0.57 -7.73
CA VAL A 119 -14.37 -0.01 -8.88
C VAL A 119 -12.97 0.61 -8.92
N PRO A 120 -11.89 -0.18 -8.78
CA PRO A 120 -10.59 0.42 -8.58
C PRO A 120 -10.05 1.12 -9.84
N SER A 121 -9.40 2.25 -9.58
CA SER A 121 -8.81 3.13 -10.59
C SER A 121 -7.78 4.06 -9.95
N THR A 122 -6.67 4.28 -10.65
CA THR A 122 -5.62 5.23 -10.26
C THR A 122 -6.15 6.65 -9.98
N PHE A 123 -7.22 7.07 -10.69
CA PHE A 123 -7.70 8.45 -10.69
C PHE A 123 -9.08 8.65 -10.07
N PRO A 124 -9.33 9.82 -9.46
CA PRO A 124 -8.32 10.80 -9.04
C PRO A 124 -7.23 10.35 -8.05
N THR A 125 -6.03 10.85 -8.23
CA THR A 125 -4.92 10.75 -7.28
C THR A 125 -5.29 11.41 -5.96
N ILE A 126 -4.62 11.02 -4.87
CA ILE A 126 -4.85 11.60 -3.55
C ILE A 126 -4.44 13.08 -3.53
N GLU A 127 -3.38 13.46 -4.25
CA GLU A 127 -3.01 14.86 -4.46
C GLU A 127 -4.18 15.66 -5.07
N TYR A 128 -4.83 15.14 -6.12
CA TYR A 128 -6.00 15.79 -6.71
C TYR A 128 -7.20 15.81 -5.78
N GLN A 129 -7.46 14.73 -5.02
CA GLN A 129 -8.53 14.68 -4.02
C GLN A 129 -8.37 15.81 -2.98
N VAL A 130 -7.13 16.09 -2.54
CA VAL A 130 -6.81 17.20 -1.64
C VAL A 130 -6.99 18.55 -2.35
N ALA A 131 -6.46 18.71 -3.56
CA ALA A 131 -6.50 19.97 -4.28
C ALA A 131 -7.95 20.42 -4.58
N ARG A 132 -8.79 19.50 -5.07
CA ARG A 132 -10.18 19.78 -5.46
C ARG A 132 -11.09 20.09 -4.27
N ALA A 133 -10.73 19.66 -3.07
CA ALA A 133 -11.53 19.84 -1.87
C ALA A 133 -11.60 21.31 -1.39
N GLY A 134 -10.73 22.18 -1.92
CA GLY A 134 -10.53 23.56 -1.47
C GLY A 134 -11.77 24.46 -1.42
N GLY A 135 -11.59 25.65 -0.86
CA GLY A 135 -12.65 26.65 -0.67
C GLY A 135 -13.28 26.61 0.71
N ARG A 136 -14.48 27.21 0.84
CA ARG A 136 -15.13 27.44 2.14
C ARG A 136 -15.45 26.14 2.90
N THR A 137 -15.80 25.07 2.19
CA THR A 137 -16.11 23.77 2.79
C THR A 137 -14.88 23.17 3.47
N ALA A 138 -13.72 23.17 2.81
CA ALA A 138 -12.47 22.67 3.40
C ALA A 138 -12.03 23.47 4.63
N ALA A 139 -12.16 24.80 4.62
CA ALA A 139 -11.83 25.63 5.77
C ALA A 139 -12.72 25.34 7.00
N ALA A 140 -13.91 24.76 6.80
CA ALA A 140 -14.82 24.38 7.88
C ALA A 140 -14.61 22.95 8.41
N VAL A 141 -13.71 22.16 7.82
CA VAL A 141 -13.41 20.78 8.26
C VAL A 141 -12.67 20.81 9.60
N ASP A 142 -13.12 19.97 10.53
CA ASP A 142 -12.54 19.78 11.86
C ASP A 142 -11.57 18.59 11.92
N LEU A 143 -11.83 17.56 11.11
CA LEU A 143 -11.08 16.30 11.09
C LEU A 143 -10.86 15.82 9.66
N VAL A 144 -9.61 15.54 9.30
CA VAL A 144 -9.26 14.85 8.05
C VAL A 144 -8.80 13.44 8.40
N LEU A 145 -9.39 12.44 7.77
CA LEU A 145 -8.89 11.06 7.76
C LEU A 145 -8.22 10.82 6.41
N ILE A 146 -6.94 10.45 6.42
CA ILE A 146 -6.15 10.27 5.21
C ILE A 146 -5.25 9.03 5.23
N ASP A 147 -5.21 8.30 4.11
CA ASP A 147 -4.20 7.29 3.80
C ASP A 147 -3.69 7.46 2.36
N GLY A 148 -2.78 6.57 1.95
CA GLY A 148 -2.18 6.55 0.63
C GLY A 148 -0.78 5.94 0.64
N SER A 149 -0.23 5.73 -0.56
CA SER A 149 1.12 5.25 -0.90
C SER A 149 1.22 3.79 -1.33
N VAL A 150 0.29 2.91 -0.94
CA VAL A 150 0.44 1.48 -1.23
C VAL A 150 0.32 1.18 -2.73
N ASN A 151 -0.55 1.89 -3.45
CA ASN A 151 -0.73 1.76 -4.91
C ASN A 151 0.39 2.42 -5.74
N ASP A 152 1.29 3.17 -5.10
CA ASP A 152 2.44 3.79 -5.76
C ASP A 152 3.66 2.85 -5.78
N VAL A 153 3.81 2.03 -4.73
CA VAL A 153 4.82 0.95 -4.60
C VAL A 153 4.33 -0.31 -5.32
N GLY A 154 3.06 -0.60 -5.04
CA GLY A 154 2.14 -1.65 -5.45
C GLY A 154 2.56 -3.10 -5.28
N LEU A 155 1.51 -3.87 -5.04
CA LEU A 155 1.58 -5.08 -4.24
C LEU A 155 2.32 -6.22 -4.94
N ARG A 156 2.22 -6.34 -6.27
CA ARG A 156 2.93 -7.42 -6.99
C ARG A 156 4.45 -7.27 -6.87
N ASN A 157 4.97 -6.06 -7.05
CA ASN A 157 6.41 -5.80 -6.91
C ASN A 157 6.93 -6.29 -5.55
N VAL A 158 6.12 -6.08 -4.51
CA VAL A 158 6.41 -6.56 -3.16
C VAL A 158 6.34 -8.09 -3.08
N LEU A 159 5.29 -8.72 -3.59
CA LEU A 159 5.05 -10.15 -3.38
C LEU A 159 5.92 -11.06 -4.25
N ASP A 160 6.30 -10.63 -5.45
CA ASP A 160 7.02 -11.45 -6.44
C ASP A 160 8.49 -11.65 -5.99
N PRO A 161 8.87 -12.85 -5.52
CA PRO A 161 10.20 -13.08 -4.99
C PRO A 161 11.24 -13.41 -6.08
N GLU A 162 10.82 -13.65 -7.32
CA GLU A 162 11.67 -14.15 -8.40
C GLU A 162 11.99 -13.08 -9.42
N ASP A 163 10.94 -12.47 -9.99
CA ASP A 163 11.06 -11.44 -11.04
C ASP A 163 10.74 -10.03 -10.49
N GLY A 164 10.36 -9.93 -9.21
CA GLY A 164 10.08 -8.67 -8.56
C GLY A 164 11.35 -7.85 -8.27
N PRO A 165 11.20 -6.54 -7.95
CA PRO A 165 12.34 -5.70 -7.57
C PRO A 165 13.10 -6.25 -6.35
N SER A 166 14.36 -5.83 -6.20
CA SER A 166 15.13 -6.14 -5.00
C SER A 166 14.47 -5.56 -3.74
N LEU A 167 14.81 -6.07 -2.56
CA LEU A 167 14.35 -5.47 -1.29
C LEU A 167 14.79 -4.01 -1.17
N ASP A 168 15.96 -3.66 -1.70
CA ASP A 168 16.45 -2.28 -1.70
C ASP A 168 15.64 -1.38 -2.64
N ASP A 169 15.24 -1.89 -3.82
CA ASP A 169 14.33 -1.17 -4.71
C ASP A 169 12.96 -0.95 -4.06
N ILE A 170 12.43 -1.98 -3.37
CA ILE A 170 11.20 -1.85 -2.58
C ILE A 170 11.37 -0.79 -1.50
N ALA A 171 12.46 -0.84 -0.72
CA ALA A 171 12.72 0.15 0.34
C ALA A 171 12.82 1.57 -0.22
N ARG A 172 13.50 1.76 -1.37
CA ARG A 172 13.57 3.05 -2.08
C ARG A 172 12.20 3.53 -2.54
N ALA A 173 11.41 2.66 -3.17
CA ALA A 173 10.07 3.00 -3.62
C ALA A 173 9.16 3.36 -2.44
N VAL A 174 9.16 2.54 -1.38
CA VAL A 174 8.40 2.81 -0.15
C VAL A 174 8.82 4.13 0.46
N ARG A 175 10.12 4.41 0.65
CA ARG A 175 10.58 5.71 1.16
C ARG A 175 10.10 6.87 0.29
N THR A 176 10.22 6.73 -1.03
CA THR A 176 9.80 7.78 -1.98
C THR A 176 8.31 8.11 -1.79
N PHE A 177 7.44 7.11 -1.68
CA PHE A 177 6.00 7.37 -1.63
C PHE A 177 5.45 7.55 -0.21
N ALA A 178 5.81 6.68 0.72
CA ALA A 178 5.35 6.70 2.11
C ALA A 178 5.99 7.84 2.94
N PHE A 179 7.14 8.38 2.53
CA PHE A 179 7.76 9.52 3.20
C PHE A 179 7.82 10.76 2.32
N ASP A 180 8.58 10.75 1.22
CA ASP A 180 8.86 11.98 0.46
C ASP A 180 7.57 12.57 -0.16
N ARG A 181 6.83 11.80 -0.97
CA ARG A 181 5.56 12.23 -1.59
C ARG A 181 4.45 12.40 -0.58
N MET A 182 4.32 11.51 0.41
CA MET A 182 3.30 11.65 1.45
C MET A 182 3.49 12.96 2.23
N LYS A 183 4.72 13.38 2.53
CA LYS A 183 4.95 14.69 3.19
C LYS A 183 4.43 15.86 2.37
N GLU A 184 4.64 15.85 1.06
CA GLU A 184 4.11 16.88 0.17
C GLU A 184 2.58 16.89 0.19
N VAL A 185 1.93 15.72 0.08
CA VAL A 185 0.47 15.58 0.16
C VAL A 185 -0.07 16.05 1.51
N LEU A 186 0.58 15.71 2.63
CA LEU A 186 0.18 16.16 3.96
C LEU A 186 0.37 17.68 4.15
N GLY A 187 1.41 18.27 3.55
CA GLY A 187 1.61 19.73 3.52
C GLY A 187 0.53 20.44 2.70
N ALA A 188 0.17 19.90 1.54
CA ALA A 188 -0.94 20.38 0.74
C ALA A 188 -2.27 20.25 1.49
N ALA A 189 -2.52 19.11 2.15
CA ALA A 189 -3.72 18.86 2.94
C ALA A 189 -3.83 19.83 4.12
N ARG A 190 -2.72 20.13 4.81
CA ARG A 190 -2.70 21.16 5.85
C ARG A 190 -3.08 22.54 5.31
N THR A 191 -2.61 22.89 4.11
CA THR A 191 -2.95 24.16 3.46
C THR A 191 -4.43 24.21 3.08
N THR A 192 -4.97 23.13 2.52
CA THR A 192 -6.39 23.00 2.16
C THR A 192 -7.31 23.00 3.38
N PHE A 193 -6.92 22.31 4.46
CA PHE A 193 -7.70 22.12 5.68
C PHE A 193 -7.01 22.79 6.89
N PRO A 194 -6.91 24.12 6.93
CA PRO A 194 -6.11 24.83 7.92
C PRO A 194 -6.60 24.62 9.36
N ASN A 195 -7.90 24.38 9.54
CA ASN A 195 -8.54 24.24 10.85
C ASN A 195 -8.73 22.78 11.30
N ALA A 196 -8.33 21.80 10.48
CA ALA A 196 -8.56 20.40 10.79
C ALA A 196 -7.41 19.79 11.60
N VAL A 197 -7.75 18.88 12.51
CA VAL A 197 -6.82 17.85 12.98
C VAL A 197 -6.72 16.76 11.90
N MET A 198 -5.52 16.29 11.60
CA MET A 198 -5.30 15.25 10.58
C MET A 198 -4.94 13.91 11.24
N ALA A 199 -5.65 12.85 10.88
CA ALA A 199 -5.33 11.48 11.26
C ALA A 199 -4.84 10.72 10.02
N VAL A 200 -3.56 10.32 10.05
CA VAL A 200 -2.96 9.54 8.96
C VAL A 200 -2.96 8.07 9.36
N THR A 201 -3.69 7.23 8.64
CA THR A 201 -3.77 5.80 8.92
C THR A 201 -2.65 5.04 8.21
N GLY A 202 -1.96 4.16 8.93
CA GLY A 202 -1.04 3.19 8.36
C GLY A 202 -1.78 1.94 7.90
N TYR A 203 -1.17 1.19 6.98
CA TYR A 203 -1.70 -0.09 6.48
C TYR A 203 -1.45 -1.26 7.45
N TYR A 204 -1.75 -2.47 7.00
CA TYR A 204 -1.48 -3.75 7.65
C TYR A 204 -0.69 -4.65 6.71
N ALA A 205 -0.01 -5.67 7.25
CA ALA A 205 0.61 -6.70 6.44
C ALA A 205 -0.48 -7.64 5.87
N PRO A 206 -0.62 -7.76 4.53
CA PRO A 206 -1.62 -8.64 3.93
C PRO A 206 -1.34 -10.11 4.25
N PHE A 207 -0.07 -10.49 4.39
CA PHE A 207 0.39 -11.83 4.76
C PHE A 207 1.35 -11.74 5.94
N SER A 208 1.45 -12.82 6.71
CA SER A 208 2.37 -12.92 7.85
C SER A 208 2.91 -14.33 8.01
N ALA A 209 3.82 -14.54 8.95
CA ALA A 209 4.26 -15.89 9.34
C ALA A 209 3.13 -16.82 9.83
N ARG A 210 1.91 -16.33 10.05
CA ARG A 210 0.74 -17.14 10.41
C ARG A 210 -0.10 -17.54 9.19
N THR A 211 0.13 -16.94 8.02
CA THR A 211 -0.55 -17.25 6.76
C THR A 211 -0.35 -18.71 6.35
N ASP A 212 -1.45 -19.38 6.01
CA ASP A 212 -1.46 -20.73 5.43
C ASP A 212 -0.71 -20.74 4.07
N LEU A 213 0.37 -21.52 4.00
CA LEU A 213 1.28 -21.54 2.86
C LEU A 213 0.64 -22.15 1.61
N ASP A 214 -0.14 -23.21 1.76
CA ASP A 214 -0.81 -23.88 0.63
C ASP A 214 -1.82 -22.94 -0.05
N ARG A 215 -2.59 -22.20 0.74
CA ARG A 215 -3.53 -21.18 0.24
C ARG A 215 -2.81 -20.01 -0.41
N LEU A 216 -1.73 -19.53 0.19
CA LEU A 216 -0.92 -18.46 -0.41
C LEU A 216 -0.29 -18.93 -1.72
N TYR A 217 0.31 -20.11 -1.75
CA TYR A 217 0.88 -20.69 -2.96
C TYR A 217 -0.18 -20.84 -4.06
N SER A 218 -1.39 -21.31 -3.71
CA SER A 218 -2.51 -21.39 -4.66
C SER A 218 -2.90 -20.02 -5.24
N LEU A 219 -2.88 -18.97 -4.40
CA LEU A 219 -3.10 -17.60 -4.86
C LEU A 219 -1.98 -17.11 -5.77
N LEU A 220 -0.71 -17.30 -5.38
CA LEU A 220 0.46 -16.87 -6.16
C LEU A 220 0.51 -17.58 -7.52
N LYS A 221 0.29 -18.89 -7.53
CA LYS A 221 0.18 -19.69 -8.75
C LYS A 221 -0.93 -19.16 -9.65
N TYR A 222 -2.11 -18.91 -9.09
CA TYR A 222 -3.20 -18.31 -9.85
C TYR A 222 -2.81 -16.96 -10.48
N MET A 223 -2.17 -16.08 -9.71
CA MET A 223 -1.72 -14.77 -10.21
C MET A 223 -0.66 -14.90 -11.30
N SER A 224 0.20 -15.93 -11.21
CA SER A 224 1.21 -16.26 -12.21
C SER A 224 0.61 -16.79 -13.51
N ASP A 225 -0.33 -17.73 -13.44
CA ASP A 225 -0.84 -18.47 -14.61
C ASP A 225 -1.64 -17.60 -15.60
N ARG A 226 -1.86 -16.31 -15.30
CA ARG A 226 -2.61 -15.37 -16.13
C ARG A 226 -1.78 -14.13 -16.48
N PRO A 227 -1.16 -14.09 -17.68
CA PRO A 227 -0.44 -12.90 -18.17
C PRO A 227 -1.29 -11.63 -18.17
N GLY A 228 -2.60 -11.77 -18.37
CA GLY A 228 -3.55 -10.67 -18.25
C GLY A 228 -3.68 -10.14 -16.82
N TRP A 229 -3.74 -11.01 -15.81
CA TRP A 229 -3.74 -10.59 -14.40
C TRP A 229 -2.41 -10.00 -13.99
N GLN A 230 -1.31 -10.54 -14.48
CA GLN A 230 0.01 -9.96 -14.28
C GLN A 230 0.05 -8.51 -14.76
N LYS A 231 -0.51 -8.22 -15.95
CA LYS A 231 -0.57 -6.87 -16.53
C LYS A 231 -1.63 -6.00 -15.87
N ALA A 232 -2.85 -6.50 -15.66
CA ALA A 232 -3.93 -5.73 -15.07
C ALA A 232 -3.71 -5.47 -13.59
N PHE A 233 -3.31 -6.44 -12.78
CA PHE A 233 -2.98 -6.19 -11.37
C PHE A 233 -1.80 -5.21 -11.23
N ASN A 234 -0.84 -5.25 -12.17
CA ASN A 234 0.16 -4.20 -12.30
C ASN A 234 -0.49 -2.88 -12.70
N ASP A 235 -1.06 -2.72 -13.89
CA ASP A 235 -1.68 -1.47 -14.38
C ASP A 235 -2.81 -0.90 -13.48
N PHE A 236 -3.43 -1.73 -12.63
CA PHE A 236 -4.52 -1.39 -11.71
C PHE A 236 -4.05 -1.05 -10.29
N ILE A 237 -2.93 -1.62 -9.82
CA ILE A 237 -2.33 -1.33 -8.50
C ILE A 237 -0.97 -0.61 -8.64
N ASN A 238 -0.46 -0.33 -9.84
CA ASN A 238 0.90 0.20 -10.08
C ASN A 238 1.24 0.65 -11.52
N SER A 239 2.00 1.73 -11.63
CA SER A 239 3.14 1.83 -12.57
C SER A 239 3.90 3.13 -12.31
N PRO A 240 5.20 3.03 -11.98
CA PRO A 240 6.25 3.62 -12.84
C PRO A 240 7.18 2.58 -13.51
N PHE A 241 7.13 1.31 -13.11
CA PHE A 241 8.19 0.32 -13.37
C PHE A 241 7.85 -0.78 -14.39
N SER A 242 6.78 -0.65 -15.18
CA SER A 242 6.37 -1.68 -16.16
C SER A 242 7.30 -1.89 -17.37
N TRP A 243 8.49 -1.28 -17.40
CA TRP A 243 9.46 -1.42 -18.50
C TRP A 243 10.47 -2.57 -18.33
N LEU A 244 10.41 -3.32 -17.22
CA LEU A 244 11.17 -4.56 -17.01
C LEU A 244 10.20 -5.72 -16.73
N THR A 245 9.84 -6.52 -17.76
CA THR A 245 9.66 -7.99 -17.70
C THR A 245 8.95 -8.55 -18.95
N PRO A 246 9.55 -9.53 -19.64
CA PRO A 246 8.84 -10.69 -20.20
C PRO A 246 8.88 -11.83 -19.18
N SER A 247 7.73 -12.28 -18.68
CA SER A 247 7.58 -13.39 -17.73
C SER A 247 7.40 -14.72 -18.47
N VAL A 248 8.46 -15.53 -18.51
CA VAL A 248 8.44 -16.95 -18.93
C VAL A 248 9.12 -17.88 -17.89
N LYS A 249 9.88 -17.34 -16.92
CA LYS A 249 10.72 -18.14 -16.01
C LYS A 249 9.99 -18.84 -14.87
N LEU A 250 9.02 -18.20 -14.22
CA LEU A 250 8.21 -18.83 -13.17
C LEU A 250 7.50 -20.10 -13.70
N LEU A 251 7.18 -20.17 -15.00
CA LEU A 251 6.61 -21.38 -15.64
C LEU A 251 7.66 -22.45 -15.95
N ASP A 252 8.88 -22.07 -16.38
CA ASP A 252 9.98 -23.00 -16.65
C ASP A 252 10.52 -23.67 -15.38
N GLU A 253 10.52 -22.95 -14.23
CA GLU A 253 10.95 -23.52 -12.94
C GLU A 253 9.85 -24.35 -12.27
N LEU A 254 8.57 -23.92 -12.33
CA LEU A 254 7.42 -24.70 -11.81
C LEU A 254 7.18 -26.04 -12.52
N LEU A 255 7.63 -26.19 -13.77
CA LEU A 255 7.42 -27.39 -14.58
C LEU A 255 8.62 -28.34 -14.63
N GLY A 256 9.73 -28.07 -13.94
CA GLY A 256 10.87 -28.99 -14.01
C GLY A 256 12.12 -28.77 -13.16
N LEU A 257 12.21 -27.74 -12.31
CA LEU A 257 13.44 -27.51 -11.53
C LEU A 257 13.15 -27.16 -10.06
N GLY A 258 12.91 -28.18 -9.23
CA GLY A 258 13.36 -28.26 -7.83
C GLY A 258 13.04 -27.17 -6.79
N VAL A 259 12.29 -26.11 -7.08
CA VAL A 259 11.96 -25.08 -6.09
C VAL A 259 10.77 -25.53 -5.24
N ASP A 260 10.95 -25.52 -3.91
CA ASP A 260 9.90 -25.85 -2.95
C ASP A 260 8.81 -24.75 -2.94
N PRO A 261 7.53 -25.08 -3.24
CA PRO A 261 6.39 -24.15 -3.15
C PRO A 261 6.32 -23.38 -1.83
N ASP A 262 6.69 -24.04 -0.72
CA ASP A 262 6.72 -23.43 0.60
C ASP A 262 7.76 -22.32 0.69
N ASP A 263 8.90 -22.47 0.03
CA ASP A 263 9.95 -21.44 0.03
C ASP A 263 9.49 -20.19 -0.71
N ILE A 264 8.83 -20.35 -1.87
CA ILE A 264 8.24 -19.22 -2.63
C ILE A 264 7.24 -18.46 -1.75
N ALA A 265 6.32 -19.18 -1.11
CA ALA A 265 5.32 -18.59 -0.22
C ALA A 265 5.96 -17.88 0.98
N ARG A 266 6.97 -18.49 1.62
CA ARG A 266 7.71 -17.87 2.74
C ARG A 266 8.49 -16.65 2.30
N ARG A 267 9.11 -16.64 1.12
CA ARG A 267 9.78 -15.46 0.54
C ARG A 267 8.78 -14.33 0.31
N ALA A 268 7.62 -14.62 -0.27
CA ALA A 268 6.56 -13.64 -0.47
C ALA A 268 6.07 -13.03 0.86
N ILE A 269 5.87 -13.85 1.90
CA ILE A 269 5.53 -13.40 3.25
C ILE A 269 6.61 -12.46 3.79
N ARG A 270 7.88 -12.84 3.75
CA ARG A 270 8.99 -12.00 4.25
C ARG A 270 9.05 -10.65 3.54
N ARG A 271 8.88 -10.65 2.21
CA ARG A 271 8.85 -9.41 1.40
C ARG A 271 7.64 -8.53 1.75
N ALA A 272 6.46 -9.12 1.95
CA ALA A 272 5.26 -8.41 2.38
C ALA A 272 5.42 -7.78 3.77
N GLU A 273 5.90 -8.55 4.75
CA GLU A 273 6.18 -8.08 6.11
C GLU A 273 7.22 -6.95 6.09
N PHE A 274 8.28 -7.09 5.29
CA PHE A 274 9.30 -6.06 5.10
C PHE A 274 8.74 -4.76 4.50
N ALA A 275 8.04 -4.84 3.37
CA ALA A 275 7.48 -3.66 2.72
C ALA A 275 6.47 -2.94 3.63
N HIS A 276 5.64 -3.71 4.36
CA HIS A 276 4.73 -3.18 5.35
C HIS A 276 5.48 -2.45 6.48
N GLY A 277 6.51 -3.09 7.07
CA GLY A 277 7.34 -2.47 8.11
C GLY A 277 7.98 -1.16 7.62
N GLN A 278 8.58 -1.16 6.44
CA GLN A 278 9.12 0.06 5.81
C GLN A 278 8.04 1.14 5.65
N ALA A 279 6.87 0.79 5.11
CA ALA A 279 5.80 1.76 4.86
C ALA A 279 5.29 2.37 6.16
N LEU A 280 5.09 1.55 7.19
CA LEU A 280 4.67 2.00 8.51
C LEU A 280 5.69 2.97 9.13
N TYR A 281 6.98 2.63 9.07
CA TYR A 281 8.07 3.48 9.55
C TYR A 281 8.09 4.84 8.83
N TRP A 282 8.07 4.82 7.50
CA TRP A 282 8.20 6.03 6.67
C TRP A 282 6.96 6.93 6.76
N LEU A 283 5.74 6.37 6.80
CA LEU A 283 4.51 7.12 7.07
C LEU A 283 4.54 7.75 8.47
N ARG A 284 4.94 6.98 9.49
CA ARG A 284 5.04 7.50 10.86
C ARG A 284 6.06 8.63 10.97
N ARG A 285 7.17 8.53 10.23
CA ARG A 285 8.20 9.56 10.13
C ARG A 285 7.71 10.80 9.39
N ALA A 286 6.93 10.65 8.32
CA ALA A 286 6.30 11.78 7.61
C ALA A 286 5.39 12.60 8.55
N VAL A 287 4.57 11.90 9.35
CA VAL A 287 3.71 12.51 10.36
C VAL A 287 4.52 13.23 11.44
N ALA A 288 5.59 12.61 11.92
CA ALA A 288 6.48 13.22 12.92
C ALA A 288 7.08 14.54 12.40
N ASP A 289 7.63 14.52 11.20
CA ASP A 289 8.25 15.70 10.58
C ASP A 289 7.25 16.86 10.45
N LEU A 290 6.03 16.59 9.96
CA LEU A 290 5.02 17.63 9.83
C LEU A 290 4.55 18.14 11.20
N TYR A 291 4.44 17.28 12.21
CA TYR A 291 4.07 17.72 13.55
C TYR A 291 5.14 18.56 14.25
N GLU A 292 6.41 18.23 14.01
CA GLU A 292 7.56 18.96 14.52
C GLU A 292 7.76 20.30 13.78
N SER A 293 7.18 20.45 12.58
CA SER A 293 7.20 21.69 11.81
C SER A 293 6.36 22.81 12.43
N ARG A 294 6.64 24.05 11.99
CA ARG A 294 5.83 25.23 12.36
C ARG A 294 4.42 25.17 11.76
N ASP A 295 4.24 24.43 10.67
CA ASP A 295 3.00 24.36 9.89
C ASP A 295 2.05 23.27 10.36
N ARG A 296 2.28 22.66 11.53
CA ARG A 296 1.46 21.55 12.05
C ARG A 296 -0.04 21.84 12.21
N GLY A 297 -0.45 23.12 12.25
CA GLY A 297 -1.83 23.56 12.48
C GLY A 297 -2.39 23.07 13.82
N PRO A 298 -3.70 22.74 13.90
CA PRO A 298 -4.31 22.11 15.07
C PRO A 298 -3.72 20.74 15.46
N GLY A 299 -2.92 20.17 14.55
CA GLY A 299 -2.12 18.98 14.79
C GLY A 299 -2.37 17.87 13.77
N ILE A 300 -1.48 16.90 13.81
CA ILE A 300 -1.51 15.69 13.02
C ILE A 300 -1.05 14.52 13.89
N PHE A 301 -1.64 13.35 13.71
CA PHE A 301 -1.20 12.14 14.39
C PHE A 301 -1.30 10.92 13.47
N PHE A 302 -0.46 9.93 13.76
CA PHE A 302 -0.44 8.67 13.08
C PHE A 302 -1.36 7.66 13.78
N VAL A 303 -2.01 6.81 12.99
CA VAL A 303 -2.89 5.76 13.48
C VAL A 303 -2.43 4.42 12.90
N PRO A 304 -1.81 3.53 13.71
CA PRO A 304 -1.51 2.18 13.25
C PRO A 304 -2.82 1.41 13.00
N SER A 305 -2.81 0.48 12.04
CA SER A 305 -3.97 -0.38 11.76
C SER A 305 -4.35 -1.22 12.99
N GLY A 306 -3.35 -1.64 13.77
CA GLY A 306 -3.53 -2.50 14.94
C GLY A 306 -3.81 -3.97 14.58
N PHE A 307 -3.60 -4.34 13.32
CA PHE A 307 -3.73 -5.71 12.82
C PHE A 307 -2.51 -6.49 13.24
N ARG A 308 -2.72 -7.65 13.86
CA ARG A 308 -1.64 -8.54 14.28
C ARG A 308 -1.40 -9.63 13.23
N PRO A 309 -0.31 -10.43 13.32
CA PRO A 309 -0.04 -11.50 12.36
C PRO A 309 -1.21 -12.48 12.21
N GLU A 310 -1.93 -12.79 13.30
CA GLU A 310 -3.14 -13.64 13.29
C GLU A 310 -4.34 -13.03 12.57
N ASN A 311 -4.30 -11.74 12.22
CA ASN A 311 -5.37 -11.05 11.50
C ASN A 311 -5.10 -10.93 10.00
N SER A 312 -3.91 -11.33 9.54
CA SER A 312 -3.52 -11.33 8.13
C SER A 312 -4.31 -12.37 7.32
N LEU A 313 -4.19 -12.30 6.00
CA LEU A 313 -4.90 -13.19 5.09
C LEU A 313 -4.43 -14.63 5.28
N PHE A 314 -5.40 -15.55 5.33
CA PHE A 314 -5.24 -16.98 5.53
C PHE A 314 -4.54 -17.36 6.85
N ALA A 315 -4.48 -16.46 7.84
CA ALA A 315 -3.79 -16.74 9.11
C ALA A 315 -4.55 -17.67 10.07
N GLY A 316 -5.80 -18.05 9.73
CA GLY A 316 -6.68 -18.86 10.55
C GLY A 316 -7.27 -18.10 11.76
N GLY A 317 -8.32 -18.64 12.36
CA GLY A 317 -8.92 -18.09 13.60
C GLY A 317 -9.91 -16.94 13.37
N THR A 318 -9.45 -15.75 12.97
CA THR A 318 -10.30 -14.57 12.72
C THR A 318 -9.57 -13.53 11.85
N PRO A 319 -9.54 -13.69 10.52
CA PRO A 319 -8.94 -12.71 9.63
C PRO A 319 -9.70 -11.40 9.72
N PHE A 320 -8.98 -10.28 9.73
CA PHE A 320 -9.58 -8.94 9.64
C PHE A 320 -9.74 -8.47 8.19
N LEU A 321 -9.47 -9.36 7.24
CA LEU A 321 -9.54 -9.10 5.81
C LEU A 321 -10.69 -9.89 5.18
N HIS A 322 -11.26 -9.35 4.11
CA HIS A 322 -12.15 -10.12 3.26
C HIS A 322 -11.36 -11.26 2.61
N GLU A 323 -11.73 -12.48 2.99
CA GLU A 323 -11.21 -13.73 2.41
C GLU A 323 -12.21 -14.36 1.44
N GLY A 324 -11.97 -15.61 1.07
CA GLY A 324 -12.88 -16.36 0.21
C GLY A 324 -12.66 -16.08 -1.27
N TYR A 325 -11.47 -15.59 -1.63
CA TYR A 325 -11.03 -15.59 -3.01
C TYR A 325 -11.09 -17.01 -3.57
N ARG A 326 -11.73 -17.14 -4.74
CA ARG A 326 -11.78 -18.37 -5.52
C ARG A 326 -11.28 -18.09 -6.92
N PRO A 327 -10.32 -18.87 -7.46
CA PRO A 327 -9.82 -18.73 -8.82
C PRO A 327 -10.95 -18.65 -9.86
N PRO A 328 -11.00 -17.60 -10.68
CA PRO A 328 -11.85 -17.54 -11.87
C PRO A 328 -11.70 -18.80 -12.73
N GLY A 329 -12.76 -19.61 -12.82
CA GLY A 329 -12.77 -20.88 -13.57
C GLY A 329 -13.69 -21.93 -12.96
N ASP A 330 -14.02 -21.79 -11.67
CA ASP A 330 -14.92 -22.68 -10.94
C ASP A 330 -16.40 -22.25 -10.96
N GLY A 331 -16.74 -21.18 -11.68
CA GLY A 331 -18.09 -20.61 -11.74
C GLY A 331 -18.55 -19.90 -10.46
N SER A 332 -17.76 -19.92 -9.39
CA SER A 332 -18.02 -19.20 -8.14
C SER A 332 -17.11 -18.00 -8.04
N HIS A 333 -17.42 -17.01 -8.85
CA HIS A 333 -16.81 -15.71 -8.72
C HIS A 333 -17.03 -15.20 -7.29
N VAL A 334 -16.04 -14.44 -6.83
CA VAL A 334 -16.15 -13.39 -5.84
C VAL A 334 -15.81 -13.72 -4.38
N VAL A 335 -14.97 -12.87 -3.82
CA VAL A 335 -15.00 -12.49 -2.41
C VAL A 335 -16.39 -11.98 -2.07
N ARG A 336 -17.13 -12.75 -1.24
CA ARG A 336 -18.46 -12.33 -0.81
C ARG A 336 -18.34 -11.18 0.16
N ASP A 337 -18.86 -10.03 -0.23
CA ASP A 337 -18.94 -8.83 0.58
C ASP A 337 -20.27 -8.11 0.33
N ALA A 338 -20.55 -7.09 1.14
CA ALA A 338 -21.83 -6.41 1.15
C ALA A 338 -22.07 -5.53 -0.09
N LEU A 339 -21.00 -5.15 -0.81
CA LEU A 339 -21.06 -4.28 -1.99
C LEU A 339 -20.85 -5.01 -3.31
N LEU A 340 -20.68 -6.33 -3.29
CA LEU A 340 -20.42 -7.09 -4.51
C LEU A 340 -21.42 -6.80 -5.63
N GLY A 341 -22.72 -6.90 -5.36
CA GLY A 341 -23.75 -6.70 -6.38
C GLY A 341 -23.67 -5.32 -7.02
N GLU A 342 -23.48 -4.28 -6.19
CA GLU A 342 -23.32 -2.89 -6.64
C GLU A 342 -22.02 -2.70 -7.42
N ARG A 343 -20.92 -3.32 -6.96
CA ARG A 343 -19.61 -3.27 -7.62
C ARG A 343 -19.70 -3.88 -9.01
N VAL A 344 -20.16 -5.13 -9.14
CA VAL A 344 -20.26 -5.85 -10.42
C VAL A 344 -21.16 -5.12 -11.42
N ALA A 345 -22.31 -4.60 -10.96
CA ALA A 345 -23.21 -3.83 -11.81
C ALA A 345 -22.58 -2.54 -12.36
N ALA A 346 -21.56 -2.02 -11.68
CA ALA A 346 -20.90 -0.78 -12.02
C ALA A 346 -19.53 -0.93 -12.69
N ILE A 347 -19.01 -2.15 -12.85
CA ILE A 347 -17.74 -2.37 -13.55
C ILE A 347 -17.92 -1.94 -15.02
N PRO A 348 -17.18 -0.93 -15.52
CA PRO A 348 -17.23 -0.58 -16.92
C PRO A 348 -16.93 -1.81 -17.78
N ARG A 349 -17.81 -2.10 -18.74
CA ARG A 349 -17.76 -3.29 -19.62
C ARG A 349 -17.86 -4.65 -18.92
N GLY A 350 -18.32 -4.72 -17.67
CA GLY A 350 -18.53 -6.01 -16.99
C GLY A 350 -19.41 -6.97 -17.79
N GLY A 351 -20.44 -6.45 -18.45
CA GLY A 351 -21.32 -7.22 -19.36
C GLY A 351 -20.69 -7.70 -20.67
N GLN A 352 -19.49 -7.22 -21.03
CA GLN A 352 -18.76 -7.62 -22.24
C GLN A 352 -17.67 -8.67 -21.97
N LEU A 353 -17.54 -9.18 -20.74
CA LEU A 353 -16.46 -10.10 -20.37
C LEU A 353 -16.41 -11.37 -21.24
N THR A 354 -17.58 -11.94 -21.58
CA THR A 354 -17.67 -13.10 -22.48
C THR A 354 -17.17 -12.76 -23.88
N ASP A 355 -17.59 -11.63 -24.44
CA ASP A 355 -17.18 -11.17 -25.77
C ASP A 355 -15.68 -10.86 -25.83
N LEU A 356 -15.12 -10.29 -24.75
CA LEU A 356 -13.68 -10.04 -24.62
C LEU A 356 -12.88 -11.34 -24.62
N ARG A 357 -13.31 -12.36 -23.86
CA ARG A 357 -12.67 -13.70 -23.86
C ARG A 357 -12.76 -14.36 -25.23
N GLN A 358 -13.92 -14.29 -25.88
CA GLN A 358 -14.08 -14.79 -27.24
C GLN A 358 -13.15 -14.07 -28.23
N GLY A 359 -13.07 -12.74 -28.14
CA GLY A 359 -12.17 -11.91 -28.96
C GLY A 359 -10.71 -12.27 -28.74
N ARG A 360 -10.31 -12.51 -27.49
CA ARG A 360 -8.98 -12.99 -27.11
C ARG A 360 -8.64 -14.31 -27.78
N ASP A 361 -9.53 -15.29 -27.70
CA ASP A 361 -9.28 -16.63 -28.29
C ASP A 361 -9.22 -16.58 -29.82
N LEU A 362 -10.08 -15.79 -30.46
CA LEU A 362 -10.03 -15.55 -31.91
C LEU A 362 -8.72 -14.87 -32.32
N ALA A 363 -8.27 -13.85 -31.58
CA ALA A 363 -6.96 -13.23 -31.81
C ALA A 363 -5.81 -14.23 -31.59
N GLY A 364 -5.93 -15.10 -30.58
CA GLY A 364 -4.99 -16.18 -30.29
C GLY A 364 -4.84 -17.17 -31.45
N LEU A 365 -5.95 -17.56 -32.09
CA LEU A 365 -5.91 -18.38 -33.30
C LEU A 365 -5.12 -17.69 -34.42
N LEU A 366 -5.35 -16.39 -34.64
CA LEU A 366 -4.66 -15.65 -35.71
C LEU A 366 -3.14 -15.56 -35.54
N ARG A 367 -2.57 -15.91 -34.38
CA ARG A 367 -1.12 -16.02 -34.16
C ARG A 367 -0.46 -17.06 -35.07
N PHE A 368 -1.20 -18.11 -35.43
CA PHE A 368 -0.72 -19.17 -36.33
C PHE A 368 -0.60 -18.71 -37.80
N GLY A 369 -1.13 -17.52 -38.14
CA GLY A 369 -0.88 -16.86 -39.42
C GLY A 369 -1.12 -17.78 -40.63
N PRO A 370 -0.14 -18.00 -41.52
CA PRO A 370 -0.27 -18.89 -42.69
C PRO A 370 -0.48 -20.37 -42.36
N ALA A 371 -0.19 -20.83 -41.14
CA ALA A 371 -0.40 -22.23 -40.74
C ALA A 371 -1.89 -22.56 -40.53
N LEU A 372 -2.75 -21.54 -40.36
CA LEU A 372 -4.19 -21.73 -40.37
C LEU A 372 -4.70 -21.88 -41.81
N PRO A 373 -5.63 -22.82 -42.07
CA PRO A 373 -6.35 -22.89 -43.34
C PRO A 373 -6.98 -21.53 -43.69
N ARG A 374 -6.91 -21.16 -44.96
CA ARG A 374 -7.36 -19.85 -45.45
C ARG A 374 -8.80 -19.53 -45.02
N ASP A 375 -9.72 -20.48 -45.20
CA ASP A 375 -11.14 -20.32 -44.88
C ASP A 375 -11.35 -20.11 -43.38
N THR A 376 -10.63 -20.86 -42.53
CA THR A 376 -10.64 -20.68 -41.07
C THR A 376 -10.16 -19.29 -40.68
N ARG A 377 -9.08 -18.81 -41.31
CA ARG A 377 -8.54 -17.47 -41.05
C ARG A 377 -9.54 -16.38 -41.45
N GLU A 378 -10.13 -16.48 -42.64
CA GLU A 378 -11.14 -15.52 -43.13
C GLU A 378 -12.38 -15.50 -42.21
N ALA A 379 -12.90 -16.67 -41.82
CA ALA A 379 -14.00 -16.78 -40.88
C ALA A 379 -13.68 -16.21 -39.49
N THR A 380 -12.47 -16.43 -38.98
CA THR A 380 -12.00 -15.86 -37.71
C THR A 380 -11.92 -14.34 -37.78
N VAL A 381 -11.40 -13.77 -38.87
CA VAL A 381 -11.35 -12.31 -39.07
C VAL A 381 -12.76 -11.71 -39.16
N GLU A 382 -13.69 -12.39 -39.83
CA GLU A 382 -15.09 -11.94 -39.91
C GLU A 382 -15.76 -11.92 -38.54
N ARG A 383 -15.60 -12.97 -37.73
CA ARG A 383 -16.10 -13.03 -36.35
C ARG A 383 -15.50 -11.93 -35.48
N LEU A 384 -14.19 -11.71 -35.59
CA LEU A 384 -13.51 -10.65 -34.85
C LEU A 384 -13.98 -9.24 -35.29
N SER A 385 -14.29 -9.06 -36.57
CA SER A 385 -14.87 -7.81 -37.10
C SER A 385 -16.26 -7.55 -36.52
N ARG A 386 -17.11 -8.58 -36.40
CA ARG A 386 -18.42 -8.49 -35.75
C ARG A 386 -18.30 -8.13 -34.27
N LEU A 387 -17.42 -8.81 -33.53
CA LEU A 387 -17.15 -8.49 -32.12
C LEU A 387 -16.65 -7.05 -31.98
N ARG A 388 -15.71 -6.61 -32.82
CA ARG A 388 -15.17 -5.23 -32.80
C ARG A 388 -16.27 -4.17 -32.91
N ALA A 389 -17.34 -4.44 -33.65
CA ALA A 389 -18.44 -3.48 -33.81
C ALA A 389 -19.24 -3.26 -32.52
N GLY A 390 -19.32 -4.27 -31.64
CA GLY A 390 -20.02 -4.19 -30.34
C GLY A 390 -19.14 -3.90 -29.13
N LEU A 391 -17.82 -4.09 -29.24
CA LEU A 391 -16.88 -3.88 -28.13
C LEU A 391 -16.63 -2.39 -27.85
N ASP A 392 -16.91 -1.96 -26.62
CA ASP A 392 -16.62 -0.61 -26.12
C ASP A 392 -15.24 -0.54 -25.43
N GLY A 393 -14.27 -1.28 -25.97
CA GLY A 393 -12.98 -1.52 -25.34
C GLY A 393 -11.98 -0.35 -25.44
N PRO A 394 -10.78 -0.52 -24.85
CA PRO A 394 -9.70 0.45 -24.93
C PRO A 394 -9.40 0.90 -26.38
N ARG A 395 -9.01 2.17 -26.58
CA ARG A 395 -8.73 2.70 -27.93
C ARG A 395 -7.63 1.91 -28.62
N SER A 396 -6.59 1.55 -27.87
CA SER A 396 -5.50 0.68 -28.34
C SER A 396 -6.01 -0.66 -28.87
N LEU A 397 -6.90 -1.35 -28.13
CA LEU A 397 -7.51 -2.61 -28.53
C LEU A 397 -8.32 -2.44 -29.81
N ARG A 398 -9.23 -1.45 -29.85
CA ARG A 398 -10.06 -1.19 -31.04
C ARG A 398 -9.23 -0.90 -32.28
N ARG A 399 -8.16 -0.10 -32.14
CA ARG A 399 -7.20 0.17 -33.21
C ARG A 399 -6.50 -1.10 -33.68
N GLN A 400 -6.09 -1.95 -32.75
CA GLN A 400 -5.39 -3.18 -33.06
C GLN A 400 -6.29 -4.19 -33.80
N LEU A 401 -7.54 -4.32 -33.37
CA LEU A 401 -8.55 -5.10 -34.08
C LEU A 401 -8.82 -4.54 -35.48
N ALA A 402 -8.81 -3.22 -35.66
CA ALA A 402 -8.95 -2.61 -36.98
C ALA A 402 -7.77 -2.91 -37.91
N LEU A 403 -6.55 -3.00 -37.39
CA LEU A 403 -5.38 -3.41 -38.16
C LEU A 403 -5.49 -4.88 -38.61
N ILE A 404 -5.87 -5.79 -37.71
CA ILE A 404 -6.07 -7.21 -38.03
C ILE A 404 -7.10 -7.38 -39.16
N VAL A 405 -8.25 -6.68 -39.07
CA VAL A 405 -9.31 -6.77 -40.08
C VAL A 405 -8.86 -6.22 -41.44
N ARG A 406 -8.06 -5.16 -41.47
CA ARG A 406 -7.55 -4.57 -42.74
C ARG A 406 -6.42 -5.39 -43.36
N GLN A 407 -5.63 -6.07 -42.54
CA GLN A 407 -4.44 -6.81 -42.95
C GLN A 407 -4.65 -8.31 -42.83
N SER A 408 -5.75 -8.82 -43.39
CA SER A 408 -6.19 -10.24 -43.35
C SER A 408 -5.16 -11.26 -43.90
N GLY A 409 -3.96 -10.82 -44.29
CA GLY A 409 -2.87 -11.61 -44.84
C GLY A 409 -1.71 -11.98 -43.90
N THR A 410 -1.10 -11.08 -43.09
CA THR A 410 0.36 -11.27 -42.85
C THR A 410 1.07 -10.67 -41.62
N LYS A 411 0.49 -10.48 -40.41
CA LYS A 411 1.34 -10.20 -39.22
C LYS A 411 0.86 -10.84 -37.91
N SER A 412 1.53 -11.90 -37.46
CA SER A 412 1.37 -12.51 -36.12
C SER A 412 1.50 -11.48 -35.00
N ALA A 413 2.44 -10.53 -35.12
CA ALA A 413 2.67 -9.47 -34.13
C ALA A 413 1.43 -8.61 -33.81
N SER A 414 0.54 -8.41 -34.80
CA SER A 414 -0.69 -7.68 -34.57
C SER A 414 -1.72 -8.48 -33.76
N ALA A 415 -1.75 -9.79 -33.96
CA ALA A 415 -2.56 -10.71 -33.18
C ALA A 415 -2.01 -10.83 -31.75
N ASP A 416 -0.69 -10.94 -31.58
CA ASP A 416 -0.03 -10.95 -30.27
C ASP A 416 -0.40 -9.71 -29.45
N THR A 417 -0.29 -8.52 -30.06
CA THR A 417 -0.67 -7.26 -29.40
C THR A 417 -2.15 -7.22 -29.03
N ALA A 418 -3.03 -7.77 -29.87
CA ALA A 418 -4.46 -7.82 -29.55
C ALA A 418 -4.75 -8.77 -28.38
N VAL A 419 -4.12 -9.95 -28.34
CA VAL A 419 -4.23 -10.90 -27.23
C VAL A 419 -3.80 -10.23 -25.93
N ASP A 420 -2.66 -9.55 -25.93
CA ASP A 420 -2.18 -8.80 -24.77
C ASP A 420 -3.19 -7.75 -24.27
N LEU A 421 -3.77 -6.98 -25.20
CA LEU A 421 -4.75 -5.93 -24.86
C LEU A 421 -6.08 -6.51 -24.36
N PHE A 422 -6.52 -7.65 -24.91
CA PHE A 422 -7.67 -8.37 -24.36
C PHE A 422 -7.37 -8.90 -22.96
N ASP A 423 -6.22 -9.54 -22.77
CA ASP A 423 -5.81 -10.13 -21.49
C ASP A 423 -5.75 -9.05 -20.40
N THR A 424 -5.20 -7.86 -20.69
CA THR A 424 -5.21 -6.70 -19.77
C THR A 424 -6.63 -6.25 -19.42
N GLU A 425 -7.52 -6.10 -20.40
CA GLU A 425 -8.88 -5.60 -20.15
C GLU A 425 -9.75 -6.64 -19.41
N ILE A 426 -9.65 -7.93 -19.77
CA ILE A 426 -10.30 -9.05 -19.08
C ILE A 426 -9.89 -9.03 -17.61
N ALA A 427 -8.58 -8.97 -17.35
CA ALA A 427 -8.11 -9.03 -15.99
C ALA A 427 -8.45 -7.79 -15.18
N ARG A 428 -8.50 -6.58 -15.77
CA ARG A 428 -9.01 -5.38 -15.10
C ARG A 428 -10.44 -5.58 -14.60
N ILE A 429 -11.31 -6.17 -15.42
CA ILE A 429 -12.69 -6.51 -15.05
C ILE A 429 -12.69 -7.56 -13.94
N GLU A 430 -11.93 -8.65 -14.08
CA GLU A 430 -11.89 -9.71 -13.08
C GLU A 430 -11.30 -9.25 -11.73
N THR A 431 -10.30 -8.35 -11.72
CA THR A 431 -9.78 -7.74 -10.49
C THR A 431 -10.82 -6.85 -9.83
N ALA A 432 -11.57 -6.07 -10.62
CA ALA A 432 -12.67 -5.26 -10.08
C ALA A 432 -13.77 -6.12 -9.42
N VAL A 433 -14.01 -7.35 -9.89
CA VAL A 433 -14.98 -8.27 -9.25
C VAL A 433 -14.53 -8.62 -7.83
N ILE A 434 -13.24 -8.92 -7.63
CA ILE A 434 -12.68 -9.33 -6.34
C ILE A 434 -12.05 -8.17 -5.56
N ALA A 435 -12.33 -6.92 -5.90
CA ALA A 435 -11.55 -5.79 -5.40
C ALA A 435 -11.55 -5.63 -3.87
N SER A 436 -12.55 -6.18 -3.16
CA SER A 436 -12.57 -6.25 -1.69
C SER A 436 -11.58 -7.25 -1.09
N PHE A 437 -11.06 -8.20 -1.87
CA PHE A 437 -9.99 -9.10 -1.45
C PHE A 437 -8.82 -8.30 -0.85
N LEU A 438 -8.27 -8.76 0.27
CA LEU A 438 -7.21 -8.08 1.03
C LEU A 438 -7.61 -6.76 1.72
N HIS A 439 -8.88 -6.35 1.67
CA HIS A 439 -9.37 -5.15 2.37
C HIS A 439 -9.98 -5.48 3.72
N PRO A 440 -10.08 -4.52 4.66
CA PRO A 440 -10.67 -4.78 5.96
C PRO A 440 -12.11 -5.24 5.82
N ASN A 441 -12.44 -6.38 6.42
CA ASN A 441 -13.84 -6.75 6.66
C ASN A 441 -14.42 -5.93 7.83
N GLU A 442 -15.64 -6.24 8.27
CA GLU A 442 -16.30 -5.51 9.36
C GLU A 442 -15.48 -5.51 10.66
N ALA A 443 -14.85 -6.64 11.01
CA ALA A 443 -14.00 -6.73 12.20
C ALA A 443 -12.72 -5.89 12.05
N GLY A 444 -12.08 -5.94 10.87
CA GLY A 444 -10.93 -5.11 10.56
C GLY A 444 -11.25 -3.61 10.56
N ALA A 445 -12.42 -3.22 10.06
CA ALA A 445 -12.90 -1.85 10.10
C ALA A 445 -13.11 -1.37 11.54
N LEU A 446 -13.73 -2.18 12.40
CA LEU A 446 -13.87 -1.87 13.83
C LEU A 446 -12.51 -1.71 14.52
N ARG A 447 -11.51 -2.51 14.13
CA ARG A 447 -10.15 -2.37 14.66
C ARG A 447 -9.54 -1.01 14.30
N TYR A 448 -9.69 -0.54 13.07
CA TYR A 448 -9.29 0.81 12.67
C TYR A 448 -10.05 1.88 13.48
N VAL A 449 -11.37 1.72 13.63
CA VAL A 449 -12.20 2.66 14.41
C VAL A 449 -11.65 2.85 15.81
N ASP A 450 -11.34 1.76 16.51
CA ASP A 450 -10.82 1.82 17.87
C ASP A 450 -9.48 2.56 17.93
N ARG A 451 -8.57 2.30 16.98
CA ARG A 451 -7.27 2.98 16.91
C ARG A 451 -7.42 4.47 16.60
N ILE A 452 -8.29 4.85 15.66
CA ILE A 452 -8.55 6.26 15.31
C ILE A 452 -9.12 7.01 16.52
N VAL A 453 -10.16 6.46 17.17
CA VAL A 453 -10.84 7.12 18.31
C VAL A 453 -9.87 7.30 19.49
N VAL A 454 -9.11 6.26 19.84
CA VAL A 454 -8.12 6.33 20.94
C VAL A 454 -7.03 7.36 20.63
N ARG A 455 -6.53 7.41 19.39
CA ARG A 455 -5.49 8.37 18.99
C ARG A 455 -6.01 9.80 18.97
N HIS A 456 -7.23 10.00 18.47
CA HIS A 456 -7.88 11.30 18.50
C HIS A 456 -8.06 11.80 19.94
N ALA A 457 -8.61 10.97 20.84
CA ALA A 457 -8.79 11.32 22.25
C ALA A 457 -7.46 11.70 22.92
N ARG A 458 -6.39 10.91 22.71
CA ARG A 458 -5.04 11.22 23.22
C ARG A 458 -4.46 12.51 22.64
N HIS A 459 -4.74 12.83 21.37
CA HIS A 459 -4.31 14.07 20.76
C HIS A 459 -5.00 15.30 21.37
N GLN A 460 -6.31 15.18 21.66
CA GLN A 460 -7.08 16.24 22.31
C GLN A 460 -6.69 16.41 23.78
N GLU A 461 -6.51 15.30 24.50
CA GLU A 461 -6.21 15.26 25.92
C GLU A 461 -4.73 15.05 26.22
N LEU A 462 -3.82 15.59 25.41
CA LEU A 462 -2.38 15.37 25.58
C LEU A 462 -1.91 15.90 26.95
N ARG A 463 -1.90 15.03 27.96
CA ARG A 463 -1.54 15.32 29.35
C ARG A 463 -0.10 14.92 29.57
N LEU A 464 0.74 15.91 29.89
CA LEU A 464 2.16 15.72 30.17
C LEU A 464 2.44 14.56 31.14
N ARG A 465 1.67 14.49 32.24
CA ARG A 465 1.81 13.43 33.26
C ARG A 465 1.56 12.03 32.70
N GLU A 466 0.58 11.87 31.81
CA GLU A 466 0.26 10.56 31.24
C GLU A 466 1.31 10.14 30.21
N SER A 467 1.73 11.06 29.35
CA SER A 467 2.76 10.81 28.34
C SER A 467 4.11 10.42 28.96
N LEU A 468 4.44 10.96 30.14
CA LEU A 468 5.71 10.67 30.84
C LEU A 468 5.62 9.48 31.80
N ARG A 469 4.48 8.80 31.88
CA ARG A 469 4.30 7.64 32.77
C ARG A 469 5.36 6.57 32.45
N GLY A 470 6.06 6.10 33.49
CA GLY A 470 7.12 5.08 33.37
C GLY A 470 8.52 5.62 33.03
N MET A 471 8.65 6.83 32.49
CA MET A 471 9.95 7.36 31.99
C MET A 471 10.90 7.85 33.10
N GLY A 472 10.37 8.10 34.29
CA GLY A 472 11.10 8.79 35.36
C GLY A 472 12.08 7.93 36.16
N GLY A 473 11.88 6.62 36.25
CA GLY A 473 12.46 5.85 37.36
C GLY A 473 11.87 6.26 38.73
N PRO A 474 12.31 5.62 39.83
CA PRO A 474 11.79 5.91 41.16
C PRO A 474 11.99 7.40 41.53
N GLY A 475 10.91 8.10 41.91
CA GLY A 475 10.98 9.46 42.48
C GLY A 475 10.81 10.66 41.52
N VAL A 476 10.53 10.44 40.23
CA VAL A 476 10.32 11.56 39.29
C VAL A 476 8.89 12.12 39.38
N GLY A 477 8.77 13.30 39.99
CA GLY A 477 7.53 14.11 39.97
C GLY A 477 7.29 14.89 38.66
N THR A 478 6.13 15.54 38.54
CA THR A 478 5.54 16.08 37.29
C THR A 478 6.00 17.48 36.84
N HIS A 479 7.17 17.97 37.29
CA HIS A 479 7.65 19.31 36.93
C HIS A 479 8.27 19.37 35.52
N GLU A 480 8.18 20.50 34.81
CA GLU A 480 8.65 20.65 33.42
C GLU A 480 10.14 20.31 33.21
N VAL A 481 11.02 20.77 34.12
CA VAL A 481 12.46 20.44 34.08
C VAL A 481 12.68 18.92 34.21
N ARG A 482 11.83 18.23 34.97
CA ARG A 482 11.85 16.77 35.10
C ARG A 482 11.31 16.08 33.84
N ALA A 483 10.33 16.67 33.16
CA ALA A 483 9.83 16.19 31.87
C ALA A 483 10.89 16.22 30.77
N ARG A 484 11.59 17.36 30.62
CA ARG A 484 12.68 17.49 29.64
C ARG A 484 13.80 16.48 29.90
N ARG A 485 14.21 16.32 31.17
CA ARG A 485 15.20 15.33 31.58
C ARG A 485 14.74 13.89 31.30
N ALA A 486 13.47 13.58 31.59
CA ALA A 486 12.89 12.27 31.30
C ALA A 486 12.90 11.98 29.79
N LEU A 487 12.48 12.92 28.94
CA LEU A 487 12.51 12.77 27.49
C LEU A 487 13.94 12.62 26.96
N LEU A 488 14.88 13.43 27.45
CA LEU A 488 16.29 13.38 27.04
C LEU A 488 16.95 12.03 27.36
N ARG A 489 16.59 11.39 28.48
CA ARG A 489 17.04 10.04 28.85
C ARG A 489 16.70 9.01 27.75
N TYR A 490 15.61 9.23 27.04
CA TYR A 490 15.14 8.41 25.92
C TYR A 490 15.55 8.97 24.55
N GLY A 491 16.55 9.86 24.48
CA GLY A 491 17.02 10.45 23.22
C GLY A 491 16.03 11.43 22.58
N LEU A 492 15.02 11.90 23.34
CA LEU A 492 14.02 12.85 22.87
C LEU A 492 14.32 14.27 23.36
N ASP A 493 15.09 15.02 22.56
CA ASP A 493 15.24 16.47 22.73
C ASP A 493 13.91 17.22 22.57
N ALA A 494 13.60 18.07 23.56
CA ALA A 494 12.43 18.94 23.64
C ALA A 494 12.76 20.41 23.34
N GLY A 495 13.88 20.71 22.68
CA GLY A 495 14.35 22.08 22.39
C GLY A 495 13.27 22.98 21.76
N ALA A 496 12.46 22.45 20.83
CA ALA A 496 11.35 23.16 20.19
C ALA A 496 10.03 23.20 21.01
N GLY A 497 10.04 22.69 22.24
CA GLY A 497 8.88 22.57 23.13
C GLY A 497 8.52 21.12 23.46
N LEU A 498 7.77 20.91 24.54
CA LEU A 498 7.42 19.57 25.03
C LEU A 498 6.44 18.81 24.11
N ARG A 499 5.59 19.51 23.35
CA ARG A 499 4.50 18.86 22.62
C ARG A 499 4.99 17.89 21.54
N ALA A 500 6.05 18.27 20.82
CA ALA A 500 6.66 17.46 19.76
C ALA A 500 7.18 16.09 20.26
N PRO A 501 8.08 16.03 21.26
CA PRO A 501 8.59 14.75 21.75
C PRO A 501 7.53 13.88 22.45
N LEU A 502 6.46 14.47 23.00
CA LEU A 502 5.39 13.70 23.65
C LEU A 502 4.60 12.82 22.67
N GLN A 503 4.68 13.07 21.37
CA GLN A 503 4.08 12.18 20.37
C GLN A 503 4.80 10.85 20.24
N HIS A 504 6.06 10.81 20.66
CA HIS A 504 6.90 9.62 20.59
C HIS A 504 6.78 8.74 21.83
N THR A 505 5.98 9.15 22.83
CA THR A 505 5.78 8.36 24.04
C THR A 505 4.87 7.16 23.83
N VAL A 506 4.06 7.18 22.77
CA VAL A 506 3.43 5.95 22.24
C VAL A 506 4.27 5.53 21.05
N VAL A 507 4.90 4.37 21.19
CA VAL A 507 5.77 3.82 20.15
C VAL A 507 4.88 3.04 19.21
N ASP A 508 4.71 3.52 17.98
CA ASP A 508 3.98 2.85 16.90
C ASP A 508 4.91 1.91 16.13
N VAL A 509 6.16 2.35 15.96
CA VAL A 509 7.14 1.67 15.15
C VAL A 509 8.50 1.70 15.84
N LEU A 510 9.15 0.54 15.87
CA LEU A 510 10.56 0.39 16.23
C LEU A 510 11.36 0.14 14.95
N GLY A 511 12.32 1.00 14.67
CA GLY A 511 13.31 0.81 13.62
C GLY A 511 14.66 0.45 14.23
N VAL A 512 15.41 -0.41 13.54
CA VAL A 512 16.79 -0.75 13.89
C VAL A 512 17.63 -0.63 12.63
N GLU A 513 18.69 0.17 12.66
CA GLU A 513 19.75 0.11 11.66
C GLU A 513 20.90 -0.71 12.26
N LEU A 514 21.26 -1.80 11.57
CA LEU A 514 22.39 -2.64 11.93
C LEU A 514 23.50 -2.45 10.89
N GLU A 515 24.74 -2.52 11.35
CA GLU A 515 25.92 -2.63 10.49
C GLU A 515 26.79 -3.73 11.11
N GLY A 516 27.12 -4.78 10.37
CA GLY A 516 27.86 -5.92 10.91
C GLY A 516 27.88 -7.12 9.97
N ASP A 517 28.51 -8.19 10.43
CA ASP A 517 28.68 -9.44 9.68
C ASP A 517 28.13 -10.62 10.53
N ALA A 518 27.57 -11.63 9.86
CA ALA A 518 27.18 -12.89 10.50
C ALA A 518 28.06 -14.04 10.00
N GLU A 519 28.53 -14.87 10.93
CA GLU A 519 29.27 -16.09 10.66
C GLU A 519 28.51 -17.27 11.27
N PHE A 520 28.27 -18.31 10.48
CA PHE A 520 27.66 -19.57 10.90
C PHE A 520 28.71 -20.67 11.00
N GLY A 521 28.72 -21.46 12.08
CA GLY A 521 29.58 -22.64 12.14
C GLY A 521 29.99 -23.02 13.55
N ARG A 522 30.01 -24.32 13.81
CA ARG A 522 30.72 -24.92 14.95
C ARG A 522 31.95 -25.65 14.42
N PRO A 523 33.05 -25.73 15.20
CA PRO A 523 34.17 -26.61 14.86
C PRO A 523 33.63 -28.03 14.55
N PRO A 524 34.11 -28.71 13.48
CA PRO A 524 35.31 -28.42 12.69
C PRO A 524 35.10 -27.61 11.40
N PHE A 525 33.87 -27.22 11.05
CA PHE A 525 33.55 -26.75 9.68
C PHE A 525 33.93 -25.30 9.35
N GLY A 526 34.57 -24.58 10.29
CA GLY A 526 34.93 -23.17 10.13
C GLY A 526 33.71 -22.22 10.06
N PRO A 527 33.91 -20.91 10.22
CA PRO A 527 32.86 -19.92 10.03
C PRO A 527 32.51 -19.78 8.54
N VAL A 528 31.25 -19.97 8.20
CA VAL A 528 30.65 -19.67 6.89
C VAL A 528 29.92 -18.34 7.01
N PRO A 529 30.28 -17.30 6.25
CA PRO A 529 29.54 -16.05 6.27
C PRO A 529 28.08 -16.30 5.83
N VAL A 530 27.13 -15.81 6.63
CA VAL A 530 25.70 -15.86 6.29
C VAL A 530 25.19 -14.44 6.18
N PRO A 531 24.44 -14.09 5.12
CA PRO A 531 23.78 -12.80 5.04
C PRO A 531 22.89 -12.63 6.28
N LEU A 532 23.07 -11.52 7.00
CA LEU A 532 22.24 -11.29 8.18
C LEU A 532 20.74 -11.36 7.82
N SER A 533 20.35 -10.98 6.61
CA SER A 533 18.96 -10.97 6.11
C SER A 533 18.22 -12.29 6.27
N ASP A 534 18.94 -13.40 6.42
CA ASP A 534 18.37 -14.73 6.57
C ASP A 534 18.17 -15.12 8.04
N VAL A 535 18.69 -14.33 8.98
CA VAL A 535 18.58 -14.58 10.42
C VAL A 535 17.31 -13.93 10.97
N PRO A 536 16.37 -14.69 11.57
CA PRO A 536 15.19 -14.11 12.20
C PRO A 536 15.59 -13.38 13.49
N LEU A 537 15.72 -12.06 13.41
CA LEU A 537 16.04 -11.23 14.57
C LEU A 537 14.78 -10.73 15.26
N PHE A 538 14.85 -10.69 16.59
CA PHE A 538 13.82 -10.15 17.46
C PHE A 538 14.39 -9.06 18.33
N LEU A 539 13.62 -7.98 18.46
CA LEU A 539 13.85 -6.92 19.41
C LEU A 539 13.02 -7.25 20.66
N ARG A 540 13.70 -7.66 21.73
CA ARG A 540 13.09 -7.78 23.05
C ARG A 540 13.22 -6.44 23.75
N VAL A 541 12.09 -5.87 24.15
CA VAL A 541 12.07 -4.73 25.07
C VAL A 541 11.66 -5.23 26.46
N SER A 542 12.01 -4.47 27.50
CA SER A 542 11.52 -4.73 28.85
C SER A 542 10.00 -4.81 28.93
N ALA A 543 9.49 -5.47 29.99
CA ALA A 543 8.10 -5.93 30.13
C ALA A 543 7.75 -7.19 29.30
N GLY A 544 8.74 -7.87 28.72
CA GLY A 544 8.56 -9.18 28.07
C GLY A 544 7.99 -9.08 26.66
N HIS A 545 7.87 -7.89 26.10
CA HIS A 545 7.49 -7.73 24.70
C HIS A 545 8.64 -8.12 23.77
N ARG A 546 8.29 -8.89 22.75
CA ARG A 546 9.21 -9.43 21.77
C ARG A 546 8.66 -9.14 20.39
N TYR A 547 9.41 -8.37 19.61
CA TYR A 547 9.00 -7.93 18.28
C TYR A 547 9.91 -8.51 17.22
N ARG A 548 9.34 -9.15 16.20
CA ARG A 548 10.10 -9.63 15.05
C ARG A 548 10.51 -8.45 14.18
N LEU A 549 11.79 -8.37 13.83
CA LEU A 549 12.29 -7.38 12.89
C LEU A 549 12.07 -7.87 11.46
N THR A 550 11.60 -6.95 10.59
CA THR A 550 11.35 -7.21 9.18
C THR A 550 12.40 -6.48 8.34
N GLY A 551 13.14 -7.21 7.51
CA GLY A 551 14.05 -6.66 6.50
C GLY A 551 15.48 -7.21 6.50
N PRO A 552 16.26 -6.86 5.46
CA PRO A 552 17.68 -7.14 5.44
C PRO A 552 18.37 -6.25 6.48
N PHE A 553 19.34 -6.81 7.20
CA PHE A 553 20.00 -6.10 8.31
C PHE A 553 21.20 -5.26 7.88
N ASP A 554 21.49 -5.17 6.58
CA ASP A 554 22.42 -4.17 6.04
C ASP A 554 21.70 -2.84 5.74
N GLY A 555 20.73 -2.51 6.59
CA GLY A 555 19.77 -1.44 6.36
C GLY A 555 18.79 -1.27 7.52
N LEU A 556 17.65 -0.65 7.23
CA LEU A 556 16.59 -0.42 8.21
C LEU A 556 15.73 -1.68 8.36
N SER A 557 15.73 -2.30 9.52
CA SER A 557 14.76 -3.32 9.90
C SER A 557 13.68 -2.73 10.80
N VAL A 558 12.42 -3.14 10.61
CA VAL A 558 11.28 -2.51 11.28
C VAL A 558 10.41 -3.53 12.01
N ALA A 559 9.87 -3.13 13.16
CA ALA A 559 8.81 -3.81 13.88
C ALA A 559 7.61 -2.87 14.14
N ASP A 560 6.41 -3.36 13.82
CA ASP A 560 5.15 -2.76 14.26
C ASP A 560 4.88 -3.15 15.72
N THR A 561 4.59 -2.17 16.57
CA THR A 561 4.19 -2.42 17.96
C THR A 561 2.68 -2.53 18.12
N TYR A 562 1.94 -2.33 17.04
CA TYR A 562 0.49 -2.22 16.95
C TYR A 562 -0.07 -1.06 17.77
N GLY A 563 0.79 -0.11 18.17
CA GLY A 563 0.45 1.01 19.04
C GLY A 563 0.20 0.64 20.50
N ASP A 564 0.68 -0.54 20.93
CA ASP A 564 0.48 -1.08 22.28
C ASP A 564 1.67 -0.76 23.22
N LEU A 565 2.81 -0.31 22.68
CA LEU A 565 4.02 -0.02 23.45
C LEU A 565 4.10 1.45 23.87
N ARG A 566 4.37 1.73 25.14
CA ARG A 566 4.78 3.07 25.58
C ARG A 566 6.29 3.14 25.71
N LEU A 567 6.84 4.33 25.45
CA LEU A 567 8.27 4.58 25.56
C LEU A 567 8.79 4.32 26.98
N GLY A 568 8.02 4.71 28.01
CA GLY A 568 8.33 4.43 29.40
C GLY A 568 8.33 2.95 29.79
N ASP A 569 7.75 2.08 28.95
CA ASP A 569 7.78 0.62 29.16
C ASP A 569 9.11 0.01 28.69
N ILE A 570 9.94 0.78 27.96
CA ILE A 570 11.27 0.40 27.50
C ILE A 570 12.32 0.86 28.54
N SER A 571 12.96 -0.11 29.20
CA SER A 571 13.96 -0.01 30.25
C SER A 571 15.18 -0.89 29.99
N ALA A 572 15.06 -1.80 29.02
CA ALA A 572 16.16 -2.53 28.41
C ALA A 572 15.78 -2.89 26.97
N ILE A 573 16.79 -3.04 26.12
CA ILE A 573 16.64 -3.53 24.76
C ILE A 573 17.62 -4.68 24.56
N ALA A 574 17.14 -5.79 24.02
CA ALA A 574 17.98 -6.88 23.59
C ALA A 574 17.67 -7.28 22.15
N LEU A 575 18.71 -7.61 21.40
CA LEU A 575 18.60 -8.26 20.11
C LEU A 575 18.81 -9.76 20.30
N GLU A 576 17.86 -10.55 19.82
CA GLU A 576 17.84 -12.01 19.85
C GLU A 576 17.79 -12.55 18.43
N ALA A 577 18.38 -13.72 18.21
CA ALA A 577 18.22 -14.49 16.98
C ALA A 577 17.60 -15.85 17.35
N ASP A 578 16.51 -16.24 16.69
CA ASP A 578 15.96 -17.58 16.87
C ASP A 578 16.68 -18.59 15.99
N ASP A 579 16.92 -19.78 16.54
CA ASP A 579 17.44 -20.96 15.83
C ASP A 579 18.76 -20.73 15.05
N PHE A 580 19.53 -19.70 15.42
CA PHE A 580 20.80 -19.37 14.79
C PHE A 580 21.98 -19.91 15.60
N PHE A 581 22.66 -20.92 15.06
CA PHE A 581 23.86 -21.52 15.66
C PHE A 581 25.15 -20.88 15.12
N GLY A 582 25.24 -19.55 15.21
CA GLY A 582 26.39 -18.78 14.73
C GLY A 582 26.71 -17.56 15.60
N VAL A 583 27.71 -16.79 15.17
CA VAL A 583 28.14 -15.54 15.78
C VAL A 583 27.73 -14.39 14.86
N VAL A 584 26.89 -13.48 15.36
CA VAL A 584 26.67 -12.18 14.72
C VAL A 584 27.59 -11.16 15.39
N ARG A 585 28.41 -10.46 14.60
CA ARG A 585 29.24 -9.35 15.07
C ARG A 585 28.68 -8.03 14.54
N LEU A 586 28.07 -7.25 15.42
CA LEU A 586 27.59 -5.91 15.08
C LEU A 586 28.69 -4.87 15.27
N ARG A 587 28.98 -4.09 14.24
CA ARG A 587 29.84 -2.89 14.30
C ARG A 587 29.04 -1.68 14.76
N ARG A 588 27.76 -1.61 14.38
CA ARG A 588 26.85 -0.53 14.76
C ARG A 588 25.43 -1.05 14.98
N PHE A 589 24.80 -0.50 16.01
CA PHE A 589 23.38 -0.64 16.29
C PHE A 589 22.80 0.75 16.47
N THR A 590 21.71 1.06 15.78
CA THR A 590 20.97 2.31 15.95
C THR A 590 19.50 1.98 16.18
N LEU A 591 18.95 2.45 17.30
CA LEU A 591 17.52 2.36 17.57
C LEU A 591 16.80 3.63 17.10
N LEU A 592 15.70 3.41 16.39
CA LEU A 592 14.79 4.43 15.95
C LEU A 592 13.40 4.18 16.56
N VAL A 593 12.82 5.21 17.16
CA VAL A 593 11.46 5.19 17.71
C VAL A 593 10.63 6.15 16.89
N ASN A 594 9.57 5.65 16.23
CA ASN A 594 8.69 6.45 15.38
C ASN A 594 9.43 7.30 14.34
N GLY A 595 10.50 6.74 13.75
CA GLY A 595 11.34 7.43 12.77
C GLY A 595 12.41 8.35 13.35
N ARG A 596 12.52 8.47 14.68
CA ARG A 596 13.56 9.28 15.32
C ARG A 596 14.66 8.39 15.87
N ARG A 597 15.92 8.69 15.52
CA ARG A 597 17.08 8.08 16.18
C ARG A 597 17.10 8.48 17.66
N VAL A 598 17.04 7.49 18.55
CA VAL A 598 17.02 7.69 20.01
C VAL A 598 18.23 7.07 20.71
N PHE A 599 18.91 6.12 20.07
CA PHE A 599 20.10 5.47 20.63
C PHE A 599 21.00 4.95 19.51
N SER A 600 22.31 4.97 19.73
CA SER A 600 23.28 4.32 18.87
C SER A 600 24.43 3.75 19.71
N SER A 601 24.94 2.60 19.32
CA SER A 601 26.05 1.89 19.97
C SER A 601 26.95 1.31 18.89
N SER A 602 28.27 1.43 19.07
CA SER A 602 29.28 0.79 18.23
C SER A 602 29.91 -0.44 18.89
N LYS A 603 29.24 -1.02 19.89
CA LYS A 603 29.77 -2.15 20.66
C LYS A 603 29.74 -3.43 19.83
N GLN A 604 30.91 -4.02 19.58
CA GLN A 604 31.03 -5.39 19.09
C GLN A 604 30.68 -6.39 20.20
N SER A 605 29.81 -7.34 19.91
CA SER A 605 29.54 -8.51 20.76
C SER A 605 28.95 -9.62 19.89
N GLU A 606 29.14 -10.86 20.32
CA GLU A 606 28.61 -12.07 19.69
C GLU A 606 27.15 -12.29 20.13
N LEU A 607 26.25 -12.68 19.21
CA LEU A 607 24.83 -12.90 19.54
C LEU A 607 24.58 -14.27 20.21
N GLY A 608 24.14 -14.21 21.46
CA GLY A 608 23.18 -15.16 22.05
C GLY A 608 21.97 -14.41 22.61
N SER A 609 22.22 -13.31 23.33
CA SER A 609 21.31 -12.16 23.47
C SER A 609 22.17 -10.91 23.71
N MET A 610 22.10 -9.91 22.83
CA MET A 610 22.89 -8.68 23.00
C MET A 610 22.02 -7.62 23.67
N ALA A 611 22.33 -7.27 24.92
CA ALA A 611 21.63 -6.21 25.65
C ALA A 611 22.28 -4.83 25.45
N PHE A 612 21.46 -3.81 25.23
CA PHE A 612 21.86 -2.42 25.11
C PHE A 612 21.36 -1.61 26.32
N PRO A 613 22.18 -0.70 26.87
CA PRO A 613 21.78 0.17 27.97
C PRO A 613 20.86 1.28 27.47
N TYR A 614 19.58 0.95 27.28
CA TYR A 614 18.53 1.89 26.90
C TYR A 614 17.37 1.83 27.90
N PRO A 615 16.86 2.97 28.41
CA PRO A 615 17.21 4.35 28.05
C PRO A 615 18.61 4.73 28.55
N VAL A 616 19.28 5.62 27.83
CA VAL A 616 20.66 6.01 28.17
C VAL A 616 20.66 6.60 29.56
N THR A 617 21.51 6.10 30.46
CA THR A 617 21.76 6.79 31.73
C THR A 617 22.29 8.17 31.37
N ALA A 618 21.54 9.23 31.69
CA ALA A 618 22.00 10.58 31.45
C ALA A 618 23.41 10.71 32.05
N PRO A 619 24.37 11.33 31.33
CA PRO A 619 25.66 11.65 31.96
C PRO A 619 25.34 12.40 33.25
N ALA A 620 25.89 11.89 34.35
CA ALA A 620 25.57 12.32 35.72
C ALA A 620 25.75 13.83 35.91
#